data_AF-A0A7X8EXM4-F1
#
_entry.id   AF-A0A7X8EXM4-F1
#
_cell.length_a   1.000
_cell.length_b   1.000
_cell.length_c   1.000
_cell.angle_alpha   90.00
_cell.angle_beta   90.00
_cell.angle_gamma   90.00
#
_symmetry.space_group_name_H-M   'P 1'
#
loop_
_entity.id
_entity.type
_entity.pdbx_description
1 polymer ?
#
loop_
_entity_poly.entity_id
_entity_poly.type
_entity_poly.pdbx_seq_one_letter_code
_entity_poly.pdbx_strand_id
1 'polypeptide(L)'
;MCFAACVFAGHPYRPFVITVLDADTGAPIPLVELRTVNKISYLTDRNGQIAFLEPGLMDIGDVYFYIKAPHGYKDPEADGFGYRGRRFQPTPGGRAQCTLAADPNASEPPAYSALEQFRLSHPYRTAVGTYRPFEIVVRDARTGRGVPLVQLQTAEGLSCYTDSAGRVAFYEPSLMDRDVFFQIKSYGYDAPAGGGVMLRTTSDGSAEVRIQRVNIAERLYRITGGGIYRDSVLLERPVPLAKPLLCGRVVGQDTVDMTPYKGRLFWLWGDTERPSYPLGNFKTSSATSLVPGQGGLDPSVGVDLTYFVNSSGFSKEMFPRSDAGLVWMNTLVSLEDNGSERLIGSYAVLRGQADGERGMAIFNDTTETFETLTVFGPSDRIVLSGQAHKKDGYVYVNCPYPTVRVRATLSGFQNPSQYEAFTCLKAGTAYQGADSEVHRDANNRLVWQWKANTSPLNDTQWETLVKAGLVRQSEAWNWLCDGVSGDHVVLAGGSAGYNPYKECWVMVGQQQFGRSFLGEVWVSAAPSPEGPWTKACKVVTHWSPQETYTFYNVAYHPEFNQDNGRLIYFEGTYVTTYSGNPNPTPRYDYNQVMYRLDLSDPRLEGVWPRAGD
;
A
#
# COMPACT_ATOMS: atom_id res chain seq x y z
N MET A 1 -44.31 -20.53 -32.59
CA MET A 1 -43.72 -21.25 -31.44
C MET A 1 -42.40 -21.84 -31.86
N CYS A 2 -41.28 -21.26 -31.43
CA CYS A 2 -39.99 -21.93 -31.33
C CYS A 2 -39.33 -21.35 -30.08
N PHE A 3 -39.41 -22.10 -28.98
CA PHE A 3 -38.62 -21.82 -27.79
C PHE A 3 -37.16 -22.10 -28.15
N ALA A 4 -36.36 -21.04 -28.26
CA ALA A 4 -34.92 -21.18 -28.22
C ALA A 4 -34.56 -21.58 -26.79
N ALA A 5 -34.12 -22.82 -26.61
CA ALA A 5 -33.53 -23.28 -25.36
C ALA A 5 -32.28 -22.44 -25.08
N CYS A 6 -32.37 -21.52 -24.11
CA CYS A 6 -31.20 -20.92 -23.50
C CYS A 6 -30.40 -22.04 -22.84
N VAL A 7 -29.32 -22.47 -23.49
CA VAL A 7 -28.29 -23.27 -22.85
C VAL A 7 -27.70 -22.37 -21.76
N PHE A 8 -27.99 -22.67 -20.49
CA PHE A 8 -27.30 -22.07 -19.37
C PHE A 8 -25.82 -22.47 -19.45
N ALA A 9 -24.99 -21.63 -20.06
CA ALA A 9 -23.55 -21.77 -19.94
C ALA A 9 -23.21 -21.68 -18.45
N GLY A 10 -22.55 -22.71 -17.91
CA GLY A 10 -22.10 -22.69 -16.53
C GLY A 10 -21.13 -21.53 -16.29
N HIS A 11 -21.12 -20.98 -15.07
CA HIS A 11 -20.18 -19.94 -14.67
C HIS A 11 -18.74 -20.41 -14.96
N PRO A 12 -17.87 -19.58 -15.60
CA PRO A 12 -16.54 -20.03 -16.04
C PRO A 12 -15.59 -20.45 -14.91
N TYR A 13 -15.86 -20.03 -13.67
CA TYR A 13 -14.95 -20.25 -12.55
C TYR A 13 -15.36 -21.47 -11.74
N ARG A 14 -14.48 -22.49 -11.71
CA ARG A 14 -14.62 -23.67 -10.86
C ARG A 14 -13.53 -23.66 -9.79
N PRO A 15 -13.85 -23.95 -8.51
CA PRO A 15 -12.86 -23.97 -7.46
C PRO A 15 -11.84 -25.09 -7.68
N PHE A 16 -10.60 -24.82 -7.27
CA PHE A 16 -9.56 -25.82 -7.07
C PHE A 16 -9.71 -26.39 -5.66
N VAL A 17 -9.78 -27.71 -5.52
CA VAL A 17 -10.02 -28.35 -4.21
C VAL A 17 -8.71 -28.88 -3.64
N ILE A 18 -8.37 -28.47 -2.43
CA ILE A 18 -7.24 -29.05 -1.67
C ILE A 18 -7.84 -29.90 -0.55
N THR A 19 -7.45 -31.17 -0.47
CA THR A 19 -7.80 -32.06 0.64
C THR A 19 -6.60 -32.30 1.55
N VAL A 20 -6.77 -32.13 2.86
CA VAL A 20 -5.76 -32.44 3.88
C VAL A 20 -6.17 -33.71 4.62
N LEU A 21 -5.26 -34.68 4.65
CA LEU A 21 -5.48 -36.02 5.19
C LEU A 21 -4.49 -36.36 6.29
N ASP A 22 -4.88 -37.24 7.20
CA ASP A 22 -4.00 -37.86 8.17
C ASP A 22 -3.00 -38.78 7.46
N ALA A 23 -1.71 -38.63 7.77
CA ALA A 23 -0.64 -39.33 7.09
C ALA A 23 -0.68 -40.86 7.28
N ASP A 24 -1.22 -41.34 8.40
CA ASP A 24 -1.20 -42.76 8.76
C ASP A 24 -2.53 -43.45 8.41
N THR A 25 -3.65 -42.77 8.66
CA THR A 25 -5.00 -43.34 8.52
C THR A 25 -5.67 -42.97 7.21
N GLY A 26 -5.22 -41.92 6.53
CA GLY A 26 -5.89 -41.35 5.34
C GLY A 26 -7.22 -40.65 5.65
N ALA A 27 -7.55 -40.46 6.93
CA ALA A 27 -8.77 -39.78 7.34
C ALA A 27 -8.71 -38.26 7.03
N PRO A 28 -9.83 -37.61 6.72
CA PRO A 28 -9.86 -36.16 6.50
C PRO A 28 -9.57 -35.37 7.79
N ILE A 29 -8.77 -34.30 7.68
CA ILE A 29 -8.43 -33.43 8.81
C ILE A 29 -9.18 -32.09 8.70
N PRO A 30 -10.16 -31.81 9.57
CA PRO A 30 -10.81 -30.50 9.62
C PRO A 30 -9.95 -29.43 10.30
N LEU A 31 -10.28 -28.16 10.06
CA LEU A 31 -9.68 -26.98 10.70
C LEU A 31 -8.18 -26.75 10.43
N VAL A 32 -7.63 -27.36 9.38
CA VAL A 32 -6.30 -27.02 8.86
C VAL A 32 -6.39 -25.64 8.21
N GLU A 33 -5.56 -24.70 8.62
CA GLU A 33 -5.46 -23.39 7.98
C GLU A 33 -4.52 -23.46 6.78
N LEU A 34 -5.02 -23.06 5.61
CA LEU A 34 -4.22 -22.85 4.40
C LEU A 34 -4.29 -21.37 4.04
N ARG A 35 -3.14 -20.68 4.09
CA ARG A 35 -3.05 -19.23 3.83
C ARG A 35 -2.07 -18.92 2.71
N THR A 36 -2.50 -18.19 1.69
CA THR A 36 -1.62 -17.75 0.59
C THR A 36 -0.66 -16.63 1.04
N VAL A 37 0.37 -16.33 0.22
CA VAL A 37 1.28 -15.19 0.46
C VAL A 37 0.53 -13.87 0.61
N ASN A 38 -0.52 -13.66 -0.20
CA ASN A 38 -1.39 -12.48 -0.16
C ASN A 38 -2.52 -12.56 0.86
N LYS A 39 -2.28 -13.32 1.94
CA LYS A 39 -3.06 -13.34 3.18
C LYS A 39 -4.51 -13.85 3.03
N ILE A 40 -4.81 -14.59 1.97
CA ILE A 40 -6.12 -15.25 1.81
C ILE A 40 -6.07 -16.55 2.60
N SER A 41 -6.90 -16.66 3.65
CA SER A 41 -6.93 -17.81 4.55
C SER A 41 -8.20 -18.65 4.37
N TYR A 42 -8.04 -19.96 4.43
CA TYR A 42 -9.09 -20.96 4.37
C TYR A 42 -8.91 -21.96 5.51
N LEU A 43 -10.00 -22.45 6.08
CA LEU A 43 -10.01 -23.57 7.02
C LEU A 43 -10.63 -24.79 6.34
N THR A 44 -9.99 -25.95 6.46
CA THR A 44 -10.60 -27.19 5.95
C THR A 44 -11.91 -27.50 6.66
N ASP A 45 -12.88 -27.97 5.90
CA ASP A 45 -14.16 -28.44 6.42
C ASP A 45 -14.04 -29.81 7.09
N ARG A 46 -15.17 -30.36 7.56
CA ARG A 46 -15.25 -31.71 8.15
C ARG A 46 -14.75 -32.85 7.25
N ASN A 47 -14.61 -32.62 5.94
CA ASN A 47 -14.08 -33.57 4.97
C ASN A 47 -12.60 -33.27 4.62
N GLY A 48 -11.96 -32.39 5.38
CA GLY A 48 -10.58 -31.99 5.17
C GLY A 48 -10.39 -31.14 3.92
N GLN A 49 -11.44 -30.50 3.39
CA GLN A 49 -11.40 -29.82 2.10
C GLN A 49 -11.49 -28.31 2.23
N ILE A 50 -10.78 -27.61 1.35
CA ILE A 50 -11.03 -26.21 1.01
C ILE A 50 -11.41 -26.09 -0.47
N ALA A 51 -12.28 -25.13 -0.78
CA ALA A 51 -12.60 -24.72 -2.15
C ALA A 51 -11.88 -23.40 -2.45
N PHE A 52 -10.70 -23.48 -3.05
CA PHE A 52 -9.90 -22.32 -3.44
C PHE A 52 -10.44 -21.73 -4.75
N LEU A 53 -10.90 -20.48 -4.71
CA LEU A 53 -11.47 -19.80 -5.87
C LEU A 53 -10.86 -18.40 -6.03
N GLU A 54 -9.65 -18.33 -6.57
CA GLU A 54 -8.97 -17.06 -6.86
C GLU A 54 -8.61 -16.99 -8.34
N PRO A 55 -9.46 -16.41 -9.21
CA PRO A 55 -9.22 -16.40 -10.66
C PRO A 55 -7.85 -15.84 -11.07
N GLY A 56 -7.30 -14.87 -10.33
CA GLY A 56 -5.96 -14.33 -10.57
C GLY A 56 -4.80 -15.27 -10.20
N LEU A 57 -5.07 -16.33 -9.44
CA LEU A 57 -4.10 -17.32 -8.99
C LEU A 57 -4.34 -18.71 -9.59
N MET A 58 -5.22 -18.82 -10.58
CA MET A 58 -5.44 -20.03 -11.38
C MET A 58 -4.54 -20.02 -12.62
N ASP A 59 -4.02 -21.18 -13.00
CA ASP A 59 -3.22 -21.39 -14.22
C ASP A 59 -1.93 -20.52 -14.31
N ILE A 60 -1.42 -20.04 -13.17
CA ILE A 60 -0.17 -19.25 -13.09
C ILE A 60 1.06 -20.08 -12.71
N GLY A 61 0.90 -21.38 -12.51
CA GLY A 61 1.91 -22.28 -11.95
C GLY A 61 1.82 -22.32 -10.43
N ASP A 62 2.96 -22.29 -9.76
CA ASP A 62 3.03 -22.47 -8.31
C ASP A 62 2.38 -21.32 -7.53
N VAL A 63 1.56 -21.69 -6.55
CA VAL A 63 1.00 -20.83 -5.50
C VAL A 63 1.36 -21.45 -4.16
N TYR A 64 2.04 -20.69 -3.30
CA TYR A 64 2.44 -21.14 -1.97
C TYR A 64 1.31 -20.91 -0.96
N PHE A 65 1.06 -21.94 -0.16
CA PHE A 65 0.17 -21.89 1.00
C PHE A 65 0.99 -22.19 2.25
N TYR A 66 1.00 -21.25 3.19
CA TYR A 66 1.31 -21.56 4.58
C TYR A 66 0.27 -22.55 5.09
N ILE A 67 0.73 -23.56 5.82
CA ILE A 67 -0.14 -24.57 6.42
C ILE A 67 0.09 -24.55 7.91
N LYS A 68 -0.99 -24.33 8.66
CA LYS A 68 -1.00 -24.44 10.12
C LYS A 68 -1.94 -25.57 10.52
N ALA A 69 -1.38 -26.52 11.26
CA ALA A 69 -2.09 -27.69 11.71
C ALA A 69 -3.11 -27.33 12.81
N PRO A 70 -4.26 -28.01 12.83
CA PRO A 70 -5.20 -27.91 13.94
C PRO A 70 -4.65 -28.64 15.17
N HIS A 71 -5.32 -28.44 16.31
CA HIS A 71 -5.08 -29.25 17.50
C HIS A 71 -5.11 -30.76 17.19
N GLY A 72 -4.14 -31.52 17.72
CA GLY A 72 -3.99 -32.95 17.46
C GLY A 72 -3.04 -33.31 16.32
N TYR A 73 -2.52 -32.32 15.59
CA TYR A 73 -1.63 -32.51 14.43
C TYR A 73 -0.40 -31.62 14.52
N LYS A 74 0.69 -32.06 13.90
CA LYS A 74 1.94 -31.30 13.80
C LYS A 74 1.91 -30.38 12.58
N ASP A 75 2.41 -29.16 12.74
CA ASP A 75 2.73 -28.31 11.61
C ASP A 75 3.73 -29.01 10.67
N PRO A 76 3.66 -28.76 9.34
CA PRO A 76 4.69 -29.22 8.43
C PRO A 76 6.07 -28.74 8.86
N GLU A 77 7.11 -29.50 8.50
CA GLU A 77 8.48 -29.07 8.69
C GLU A 77 8.73 -27.72 8.01
N ALA A 78 9.52 -26.89 8.69
CA ALA A 78 9.96 -25.65 8.11
C ALA A 78 11.00 -25.92 7.02
N ASP A 79 10.92 -25.18 5.92
CA ASP A 79 11.97 -25.20 4.91
C ASP A 79 13.25 -24.49 5.40
N GLY A 80 14.27 -24.42 4.53
CA GLY A 80 15.56 -23.79 4.86
C GLY A 80 15.47 -22.30 5.21
N PHE A 81 14.34 -21.64 4.96
CA PHE A 81 14.07 -20.24 5.31
C PHE A 81 13.13 -20.11 6.51
N GLY A 82 12.70 -21.22 7.13
CA GLY A 82 11.82 -21.22 8.29
C GLY A 82 10.32 -21.22 7.95
N TYR A 83 9.94 -21.29 6.67
CA TYR A 83 8.52 -21.27 6.27
C TYR A 83 7.91 -22.66 6.29
N ARG A 84 6.67 -22.76 6.81
CA ARG A 84 5.91 -24.01 6.92
C ARG A 84 4.73 -23.98 5.97
N GLY A 85 4.78 -24.79 4.91
CA GLY A 85 3.77 -24.75 3.86
C GLY A 85 4.11 -25.57 2.63
N ARG A 86 3.28 -25.45 1.59
CA ARG A 86 3.40 -26.21 0.35
C ARG A 86 2.99 -25.38 -0.86
N ARG A 87 3.62 -25.67 -2.01
CA ARG A 87 3.20 -25.15 -3.31
C ARG A 87 2.15 -26.08 -3.93
N PHE A 88 1.10 -25.49 -4.47
CA PHE A 88 0.15 -26.15 -5.35
C PHE A 88 0.12 -25.44 -6.70
N GLN A 89 -0.43 -26.09 -7.73
CA GLN A 89 -0.65 -25.49 -9.04
C GLN A 89 -2.16 -25.42 -9.30
N PRO A 90 -2.84 -24.37 -8.83
CA PRO A 90 -4.29 -24.28 -8.94
C PRO A 90 -4.71 -24.18 -10.40
N THR A 91 -5.66 -25.02 -10.79
CA THR A 91 -6.33 -24.98 -12.10
C THR A 91 -7.85 -25.01 -11.88
N PRO A 92 -8.66 -24.38 -12.76
CA PRO A 92 -10.11 -24.40 -12.60
C PRO A 92 -10.68 -25.82 -12.56
N GLY A 93 -11.30 -26.18 -11.43
CA GLY A 93 -11.87 -27.53 -11.21
C GLY A 93 -10.84 -28.63 -10.88
N GLY A 94 -9.55 -28.28 -10.77
CA GLY A 94 -8.50 -29.20 -10.37
C GLY A 94 -8.60 -29.62 -8.90
N ARG A 95 -7.77 -30.61 -8.52
CA ARG A 95 -7.69 -31.13 -7.15
C ARG A 95 -6.25 -31.39 -6.75
N ALA A 96 -5.94 -31.22 -5.48
CA ALA A 96 -4.69 -31.64 -4.87
C ALA A 96 -4.90 -32.18 -3.45
N GLN A 97 -3.91 -32.90 -2.95
CA GLN A 97 -3.92 -33.45 -1.60
C GLN A 97 -2.59 -33.24 -0.89
N CYS A 98 -2.63 -33.05 0.43
CA CYS A 98 -1.47 -33.11 1.31
C CYS A 98 -1.81 -33.85 2.61
N THR A 99 -0.78 -34.25 3.35
CA THR A 99 -0.95 -34.99 4.60
C THR A 99 -0.31 -34.24 5.77
N LEU A 100 -0.84 -34.48 6.97
CA LEU A 100 -0.24 -34.06 8.24
C LEU A 100 -0.12 -35.27 9.18
N ALA A 101 0.93 -35.28 10.00
CA ALA A 101 1.14 -36.30 11.01
C ALA A 101 0.40 -35.94 12.31
N ALA A 102 -0.21 -36.94 12.94
CA ALA A 102 -0.80 -36.77 14.26
C ALA A 102 0.27 -36.33 15.28
N ASP A 103 -0.14 -35.49 16.23
CA ASP A 103 0.68 -35.16 17.39
C ASP A 103 0.34 -36.10 18.56
N PRO A 104 1.20 -37.09 18.88
CA PRO A 104 0.94 -38.02 19.97
C PRO A 104 0.96 -37.36 21.35
N ASN A 105 1.42 -36.10 21.44
CA ASN A 105 1.50 -35.34 22.68
C ASN A 105 0.41 -34.27 22.81
N ALA A 106 -0.58 -34.27 21.91
CA ALA A 106 -1.67 -33.30 21.97
C ALA A 106 -2.45 -33.41 23.28
N SER A 107 -2.81 -32.25 23.84
CA SER A 107 -3.63 -32.13 25.04
C SER A 107 -5.12 -32.33 24.72
N GLU A 108 -6.00 -31.93 25.64
CA GLU A 108 -7.43 -31.80 25.32
C GLU A 108 -7.65 -30.69 24.28
N PRO A 109 -8.66 -30.85 23.38
CA PRO A 109 -8.98 -29.84 22.37
C PRO A 109 -9.29 -28.46 22.96
N PRO A 110 -8.89 -27.36 22.29
CA PRO A 110 -9.20 -26.02 22.75
C PRO A 110 -10.68 -25.69 22.57
N ALA A 111 -11.12 -24.59 23.19
CA ALA A 111 -12.39 -23.98 22.84
C ALA A 111 -12.32 -23.44 21.40
N TYR A 112 -13.18 -23.97 20.53
CA TYR A 112 -13.27 -23.54 19.14
C TYR A 112 -14.00 -22.21 19.01
N SER A 113 -13.49 -21.34 18.14
CA SER A 113 -14.16 -20.12 17.68
C SER A 113 -15.47 -20.42 16.96
N ALA A 114 -16.33 -19.41 16.79
CA ALA A 114 -17.58 -19.54 16.03
C ALA A 114 -17.35 -20.08 14.61
N LEU A 115 -16.27 -19.64 13.95
CA LEU A 115 -15.92 -20.07 12.60
C LEU A 115 -15.49 -21.55 12.56
N GLU A 116 -14.67 -21.97 13.52
CA GLU A 116 -14.25 -23.37 13.64
C GLU A 116 -15.45 -24.28 13.94
N GLN A 117 -16.32 -23.88 14.87
CA GLN A 117 -17.54 -24.61 15.16
C GLN A 117 -18.46 -24.68 13.93
N PHE A 118 -18.57 -23.59 13.17
CA PHE A 118 -19.33 -23.56 11.93
C PHE A 118 -18.77 -24.57 10.91
N ARG A 119 -17.44 -24.61 10.73
CA ARG A 119 -16.77 -25.56 9.82
C ARG A 119 -16.91 -27.03 10.24
N LEU A 120 -16.96 -27.33 11.55
CA LEU A 120 -17.14 -28.69 12.09
C LEU A 120 -18.58 -29.19 12.01
N SER A 121 -19.55 -28.32 12.30
CA SER A 121 -20.95 -28.72 12.56
C SER A 121 -21.82 -28.78 11.31
N HIS A 122 -21.49 -28.02 10.26
CA HIS A 122 -22.38 -27.89 9.11
C HIS A 122 -22.15 -28.99 8.07
N PRO A 123 -23.13 -29.87 7.82
CA PRO A 123 -23.07 -30.75 6.66
C PRO A 123 -23.26 -29.92 5.40
N TYR A 124 -22.20 -29.73 4.60
CA TYR A 124 -22.30 -29.14 3.27
C TYR A 124 -23.07 -30.10 2.36
N ARG A 125 -24.40 -30.06 2.42
CA ARG A 125 -25.26 -30.72 1.44
C ARG A 125 -25.38 -29.81 0.23
N THR A 126 -24.44 -29.90 -0.69
CA THR A 126 -24.63 -29.30 -2.02
C THR A 126 -25.02 -30.39 -2.99
N ALA A 127 -26.23 -30.28 -3.55
CA ALA A 127 -26.47 -30.82 -4.88
C ALA A 127 -25.48 -30.14 -5.84
N VAL A 128 -25.10 -30.80 -6.93
CA VAL A 128 -24.25 -30.22 -7.98
C VAL A 128 -25.03 -29.10 -8.66
N GLY A 129 -25.04 -27.92 -8.04
CA GLY A 129 -25.65 -26.69 -8.53
C GLY A 129 -24.58 -25.76 -9.09
N THR A 130 -24.94 -24.99 -10.10
CA THR A 130 -24.11 -23.92 -10.66
C THR A 130 -23.82 -22.87 -9.58
N TYR A 131 -22.55 -22.59 -9.31
CA TYR A 131 -22.10 -21.47 -8.47
C TYR A 131 -22.64 -20.15 -9.06
N ARG A 132 -23.52 -19.47 -8.35
CA ARG A 132 -23.97 -18.10 -8.64
C ARG A 132 -23.97 -17.28 -7.35
N PRO A 133 -22.96 -16.42 -7.14
CA PRO A 133 -22.80 -15.66 -5.92
C PRO A 133 -23.93 -14.63 -5.74
N PHE A 134 -24.24 -14.32 -4.49
CA PHE A 134 -25.03 -13.15 -4.12
C PHE A 134 -24.13 -11.92 -4.13
N GLU A 135 -24.54 -10.88 -4.85
CA GLU A 135 -23.79 -9.64 -4.96
C GLU A 135 -24.05 -8.73 -3.75
N ILE A 136 -23.00 -8.35 -3.03
CA ILE A 136 -23.09 -7.25 -2.06
C ILE A 136 -22.28 -6.07 -2.60
N VAL A 137 -22.91 -4.92 -2.75
CA VAL A 137 -22.26 -3.68 -3.18
C VAL A 137 -22.28 -2.67 -2.04
N VAL A 138 -21.10 -2.24 -1.59
CA VAL A 138 -20.98 -1.18 -0.60
C VAL A 138 -20.64 0.13 -1.30
N ARG A 139 -21.43 1.18 -1.05
CA ARG A 139 -21.28 2.50 -1.67
C ARG A 139 -21.11 3.61 -0.65
N ASP A 140 -20.33 4.61 -1.04
CA ASP A 140 -20.25 5.88 -0.34
C ASP A 140 -21.60 6.61 -0.47
N ALA A 141 -22.20 6.97 0.67
CA ALA A 141 -23.51 7.62 0.69
C ALA A 141 -23.54 9.00 0.01
N ARG A 142 -22.40 9.71 -0.04
CA ARG A 142 -22.26 11.04 -0.63
C ARG A 142 -22.02 10.98 -2.13
N THR A 143 -21.20 10.05 -2.62
CA THR A 143 -20.77 10.02 -4.04
C THR A 143 -21.35 8.87 -4.85
N GLY A 144 -21.93 7.85 -4.21
CA GLY A 144 -22.41 6.63 -4.87
C GLY A 144 -21.30 5.70 -5.39
N ARG A 145 -20.03 6.09 -5.24
CA ARG A 145 -18.87 5.28 -5.60
C ARG A 145 -18.80 4.02 -4.74
N GLY A 146 -18.39 2.90 -5.34
CA GLY A 146 -18.12 1.68 -4.59
C GLY A 146 -16.96 1.87 -3.61
N VAL A 147 -17.11 1.42 -2.36
CA VAL A 147 -16.08 1.62 -1.32
C VAL A 147 -15.21 0.37 -1.23
N PRO A 148 -13.92 0.45 -1.59
CA PRO A 148 -13.00 -0.67 -1.44
C PRO A 148 -12.66 -0.90 0.03
N LEU A 149 -12.10 -2.08 0.36
CA LEU A 149 -11.54 -2.37 1.69
C LEU A 149 -12.59 -2.32 2.82
N VAL A 150 -13.85 -2.63 2.53
CA VAL A 150 -14.90 -2.76 3.54
C VAL A 150 -14.97 -4.22 3.97
N GLN A 151 -14.79 -4.49 5.26
CA GLN A 151 -15.02 -5.82 5.83
C GLN A 151 -16.52 -6.03 6.04
N LEU A 152 -17.02 -7.20 5.60
CA LEU A 152 -18.32 -7.73 5.97
C LEU A 152 -18.10 -9.08 6.67
N GLN A 153 -18.46 -9.15 7.95
CA GLN A 153 -18.30 -10.34 8.79
C GLN A 153 -19.66 -10.90 9.21
N THR A 154 -19.88 -12.19 8.95
CA THR A 154 -21.08 -12.92 9.37
C THR A 154 -21.06 -13.21 10.89
N ALA A 155 -22.21 -13.59 11.47
CA ALA A 155 -22.28 -14.00 12.88
C ALA A 155 -21.44 -15.26 13.18
N GLU A 156 -21.23 -16.10 12.18
CA GLU A 156 -20.39 -17.30 12.21
C GLU A 156 -18.89 -16.98 12.13
N GLY A 157 -18.52 -15.72 11.90
CA GLY A 157 -17.13 -15.26 11.86
C GLY A 157 -16.48 -15.30 10.48
N LEU A 158 -17.21 -15.68 9.41
CA LEU A 158 -16.71 -15.55 8.04
C LEU A 158 -16.57 -14.08 7.66
N SER A 159 -15.39 -13.69 7.20
CA SER A 159 -15.10 -12.34 6.73
C SER A 159 -14.87 -12.32 5.23
N CYS A 160 -15.50 -11.36 4.56
CA CYS A 160 -15.22 -10.99 3.18
C CYS A 160 -14.90 -9.49 3.11
N TYR A 161 -14.23 -9.08 2.05
CA TYR A 161 -13.77 -7.70 1.88
C TYR A 161 -14.14 -7.23 0.49
N THR A 162 -14.68 -6.02 0.39
CA THR A 162 -15.01 -5.46 -0.92
C THR A 162 -13.77 -5.26 -1.77
N ASP A 163 -13.88 -5.58 -3.06
CA ASP A 163 -12.86 -5.28 -4.07
C ASP A 163 -12.80 -3.78 -4.41
N SER A 164 -11.99 -3.40 -5.41
CA SER A 164 -11.82 -1.99 -5.80
C SER A 164 -13.09 -1.32 -6.36
N ALA A 165 -14.12 -2.08 -6.73
CA ALA A 165 -15.42 -1.56 -7.13
C ALA A 165 -16.44 -1.54 -5.99
N GLY A 166 -16.02 -1.87 -4.76
CA GLY A 166 -16.90 -1.95 -3.61
C GLY A 166 -17.78 -3.20 -3.58
N ARG A 167 -17.38 -4.29 -4.25
CA ARG A 167 -18.22 -5.49 -4.41
C ARG A 167 -17.67 -6.70 -3.66
N VAL A 168 -18.59 -7.57 -3.22
CA VAL A 168 -18.31 -8.93 -2.76
C VAL A 168 -19.16 -9.91 -3.56
N ALA A 169 -18.52 -10.96 -4.07
CA ALA A 169 -19.18 -12.13 -4.63
C ALA A 169 -19.42 -13.15 -3.51
N PHE A 170 -20.51 -13.01 -2.76
CA PHE A 170 -20.78 -13.83 -1.57
C PHE A 170 -21.35 -15.18 -1.97
N TYR A 171 -20.71 -16.25 -1.53
CA TYR A 171 -21.25 -17.61 -1.66
C TYR A 171 -20.70 -18.50 -0.56
N GLU A 172 -21.58 -18.93 0.34
CA GLU A 172 -21.31 -19.93 1.36
C GLU A 172 -22.53 -20.86 1.44
N PRO A 173 -22.43 -22.13 1.01
CA PRO A 173 -23.59 -23.01 0.83
C PRO A 173 -24.58 -23.09 2.01
N SER A 174 -24.10 -23.07 3.26
CA SER A 174 -24.97 -23.13 4.44
C SER A 174 -25.62 -21.79 4.82
N LEU A 175 -25.19 -20.71 4.16
CA LEU A 175 -25.66 -19.34 4.37
C LEU A 175 -26.40 -18.78 3.14
N MET A 176 -26.69 -19.60 2.12
CA MET A 176 -27.54 -19.20 1.01
C MET A 176 -29.03 -19.39 1.33
N ASP A 177 -29.88 -18.63 0.64
CA ASP A 177 -31.34 -18.63 0.70
C ASP A 177 -31.90 -18.44 2.13
N ARG A 178 -31.22 -17.61 2.92
CA ARG A 178 -31.60 -17.23 4.27
C ARG A 178 -31.26 -15.77 4.57
N ASP A 179 -31.73 -15.27 5.71
CA ASP A 179 -31.30 -13.97 6.21
C ASP A 179 -29.97 -14.14 6.96
N VAL A 180 -28.99 -13.32 6.62
CA VAL A 180 -27.63 -13.33 7.19
C VAL A 180 -27.28 -11.92 7.65
N PHE A 181 -26.87 -11.80 8.90
CA PHE A 181 -26.37 -10.54 9.44
C PHE A 181 -24.89 -10.37 9.10
N PHE A 182 -24.54 -9.22 8.53
CA PHE A 182 -23.17 -8.82 8.23
C PHE A 182 -22.79 -7.62 9.10
N GLN A 183 -21.88 -7.82 10.05
CA GLN A 183 -21.16 -6.73 10.70
C GLN A 183 -20.27 -6.03 9.67
N ILE A 184 -20.30 -4.70 9.66
CA ILE A 184 -19.54 -3.90 8.68
C ILE A 184 -18.48 -3.07 9.41
N LYS A 185 -17.23 -3.15 8.90
CA LYS A 185 -16.12 -2.33 9.37
C LYS A 185 -15.34 -1.74 8.20
N SER A 186 -14.92 -0.50 8.32
CA SER A 186 -14.11 0.18 7.33
C SER A 186 -13.40 1.38 7.94
N TYR A 187 -12.11 1.55 7.65
CA TYR A 187 -11.40 2.77 8.01
C TYR A 187 -11.95 3.96 7.23
N GLY A 188 -12.12 5.10 7.90
CA GLY A 188 -12.58 6.34 7.27
C GLY A 188 -14.07 6.40 6.92
N TYR A 189 -14.86 5.42 7.38
CA TYR A 189 -16.31 5.38 7.20
C TYR A 189 -17.00 4.93 8.50
N ASP A 190 -18.20 5.45 8.75
CA ASP A 190 -19.06 4.96 9.82
C ASP A 190 -19.77 3.68 9.39
N ALA A 191 -19.88 2.74 10.33
CA ALA A 191 -20.73 1.57 10.17
C ALA A 191 -22.21 1.98 10.15
N PRO A 192 -23.09 1.21 9.50
CA PRO A 192 -24.54 1.41 9.61
C PRO A 192 -25.02 1.32 11.07
N ALA A 193 -26.20 1.88 11.35
CA ALA A 193 -26.82 1.78 12.67
C ALA A 193 -26.95 0.30 13.11
N GLY A 194 -26.54 -0.01 14.35
CA GLY A 194 -26.46 -1.40 14.83
C GLY A 194 -25.17 -2.14 14.43
N GLY A 195 -24.23 -1.47 13.76
CA GLY A 195 -22.91 -2.01 13.41
C GLY A 195 -22.88 -2.92 12.17
N GLY A 196 -24.01 -3.09 11.47
CA GLY A 196 -24.13 -4.03 10.36
C GLY A 196 -25.50 -4.00 9.68
N VAL A 197 -25.74 -4.95 8.78
CA VAL A 197 -26.99 -5.08 8.02
C VAL A 197 -27.44 -6.53 7.91
N MET A 198 -28.75 -6.75 7.90
CA MET A 198 -29.34 -8.06 7.58
C MET A 198 -29.61 -8.13 6.08
N LEU A 199 -29.09 -9.14 5.39
CA LEU A 199 -29.28 -9.35 3.96
C LEU A 199 -29.88 -10.73 3.69
N ARG A 200 -30.84 -10.78 2.77
CA ARG A 200 -31.42 -12.03 2.26
C ARG A 200 -30.51 -12.58 1.13
N THR A 201 -29.65 -13.53 1.45
CA THR A 201 -28.59 -14.04 0.56
C THR A 201 -29.10 -15.08 -0.43
N THR A 202 -29.82 -14.65 -1.47
CA THR A 202 -30.31 -15.56 -2.52
C THR A 202 -29.30 -15.73 -3.65
N SER A 203 -29.19 -16.95 -4.19
CA SER A 203 -28.31 -17.19 -5.36
C SER A 203 -28.70 -16.27 -6.53
N ASP A 204 -27.69 -15.67 -7.18
CA ASP A 204 -27.85 -14.66 -8.27
C ASP A 204 -28.61 -13.38 -7.86
N GLY A 205 -28.88 -13.20 -6.56
CA GLY A 205 -29.46 -11.98 -6.01
C GLY A 205 -28.42 -10.88 -5.77
N SER A 206 -28.89 -9.71 -5.35
CA SER A 206 -28.02 -8.59 -4.99
C SER A 206 -28.58 -7.74 -3.85
N ALA A 207 -27.69 -7.05 -3.14
CA ALA A 207 -28.02 -5.99 -2.20
C ALA A 207 -27.02 -4.84 -2.27
N GLU A 208 -27.52 -3.63 -2.00
CA GLU A 208 -26.70 -2.42 -1.87
C GLU A 208 -26.70 -1.95 -0.42
N VAL A 209 -25.51 -1.61 0.09
CA VAL A 209 -25.30 -1.02 1.41
C VAL A 209 -24.63 0.34 1.24
N ARG A 210 -25.20 1.38 1.84
CA ARG A 210 -24.60 2.73 1.84
C ARG A 210 -23.97 3.02 3.19
N ILE A 211 -22.72 3.50 3.16
CA ILE A 211 -21.96 3.89 4.36
C ILE A 211 -21.51 5.35 4.27
N GLN A 212 -21.44 6.02 5.42
CA GLN A 212 -21.11 7.43 5.50
C GLN A 212 -19.60 7.60 5.65
N ARG A 213 -18.97 8.35 4.73
CA ARG A 213 -17.55 8.69 4.83
C ARG A 213 -17.32 9.72 5.93
N VAL A 214 -16.34 9.47 6.80
CA VAL A 214 -15.84 10.45 7.78
C VAL A 214 -14.56 11.14 7.32
N ASN A 215 -13.72 10.46 6.54
CA ASN A 215 -12.53 11.05 5.95
C ASN A 215 -12.89 12.24 5.03
N ILE A 216 -11.96 13.18 4.90
CA ILE A 216 -12.12 14.27 3.92
C ILE A 216 -11.80 13.72 2.53
N ALA A 217 -10.67 13.01 2.41
CA ALA A 217 -10.26 12.36 1.18
C ALA A 217 -11.11 11.11 0.90
N GLU A 218 -11.40 10.90 -0.38
CA GLU A 218 -12.13 9.75 -0.89
C GLU A 218 -11.17 8.60 -1.21
N ARG A 219 -11.38 7.43 -0.59
CA ARG A 219 -10.66 6.20 -0.94
C ARG A 219 -11.18 5.68 -2.28
N LEU A 220 -10.29 5.42 -3.25
CA LEU A 220 -10.67 5.07 -4.62
C LEU A 220 -10.55 3.58 -4.91
N TYR A 221 -9.32 3.06 -4.96
CA TYR A 221 -9.01 1.68 -5.34
C TYR A 221 -7.59 1.33 -4.88
N ARG A 222 -7.21 0.06 -5.02
CA ARG A 222 -5.84 -0.40 -4.85
C ARG A 222 -5.11 -0.44 -6.19
N ILE A 223 -3.87 0.00 -6.25
CA ILE A 223 -3.08 0.07 -7.51
C ILE A 223 -2.31 -1.22 -7.76
N THR A 224 -1.74 -1.81 -6.71
CA THR A 224 -0.87 -2.99 -6.81
C THR A 224 -1.53 -4.26 -6.23
N GLY A 225 -0.90 -5.40 -6.47
CA GLY A 225 -1.27 -6.68 -5.86
C GLY A 225 -2.30 -7.52 -6.64
N GLY A 226 -2.61 -8.69 -6.10
CA GLY A 226 -3.50 -9.67 -6.73
C GLY A 226 -4.98 -9.46 -6.36
N GLY A 227 -5.87 -9.60 -7.33
CA GLY A 227 -7.32 -9.61 -7.13
C GLY A 227 -7.94 -8.22 -6.90
N ILE A 228 -7.43 -7.18 -7.57
CA ILE A 228 -7.91 -5.79 -7.43
C ILE A 228 -9.43 -5.69 -7.68
N TYR A 229 -9.94 -6.43 -8.67
CA TYR A 229 -11.37 -6.51 -9.01
C TYR A 229 -11.87 -7.97 -9.02
N ARG A 230 -11.35 -8.82 -8.12
CA ARG A 230 -11.68 -10.27 -8.08
C ARG A 230 -13.19 -10.51 -8.04
N ASP A 231 -13.88 -9.86 -7.11
CA ASP A 231 -15.31 -10.07 -6.89
C ASP A 231 -16.15 -9.54 -8.05
N SER A 232 -15.80 -8.38 -8.61
CA SER A 232 -16.42 -7.85 -9.82
C SER A 232 -16.32 -8.82 -10.99
N VAL A 233 -15.16 -9.45 -11.18
CA VAL A 233 -14.97 -10.46 -12.24
C VAL A 233 -15.80 -11.72 -11.98
N LEU A 234 -15.84 -12.21 -10.73
CA LEU A 234 -16.69 -13.34 -10.36
C LEU A 234 -18.18 -13.04 -10.52
N LEU A 235 -18.58 -11.78 -10.41
CA LEU A 235 -19.95 -11.29 -10.63
C LEU A 235 -20.24 -10.93 -12.09
N GLU A 236 -19.28 -11.14 -13.00
CA GLU A 236 -19.36 -10.75 -14.41
C GLU A 236 -19.72 -9.26 -14.59
N ARG A 237 -19.16 -8.40 -13.72
CA ARG A 237 -19.32 -6.95 -13.77
C ARG A 237 -18.18 -6.30 -14.54
N PRO A 238 -18.42 -5.17 -15.22
CA PRO A 238 -17.36 -4.41 -15.86
C PRO A 238 -16.29 -3.98 -14.87
N VAL A 239 -15.04 -4.04 -15.33
CA VAL A 239 -13.85 -3.60 -14.58
C VAL A 239 -13.00 -2.71 -15.48
N PRO A 240 -12.33 -1.68 -14.94
CA PRO A 240 -11.63 -0.71 -15.77
C PRO A 240 -10.25 -1.16 -16.23
N LEU A 241 -9.59 -2.06 -15.50
CA LEU A 241 -8.20 -2.44 -15.77
C LEU A 241 -8.10 -3.51 -16.86
N ALA A 242 -7.05 -3.43 -17.67
CA ALA A 242 -6.68 -4.46 -18.64
C ALA A 242 -6.24 -5.77 -17.96
N LYS A 243 -5.63 -5.68 -16.76
CA LYS A 243 -5.18 -6.82 -15.94
C LYS A 243 -5.78 -6.76 -14.53
N PRO A 244 -7.10 -6.98 -14.37
CA PRO A 244 -7.84 -6.71 -13.13
C PRO A 244 -7.58 -7.74 -12.00
N LEU A 245 -7.05 -8.91 -12.36
CA LEU A 245 -6.87 -10.04 -11.45
C LEU A 245 -5.44 -10.24 -10.98
N LEU A 246 -4.45 -10.05 -11.85
CA LEU A 246 -3.03 -10.16 -11.52
C LEU A 246 -2.18 -9.50 -12.61
N CYS A 247 -1.28 -8.60 -12.22
CA CYS A 247 -0.32 -7.98 -13.13
C CYS A 247 1.11 -8.20 -12.62
N GLY A 248 2.04 -8.55 -13.51
CA GLY A 248 3.45 -8.81 -13.15
C GLY A 248 3.68 -9.93 -12.13
N ARG A 249 2.69 -10.80 -11.91
CA ARG A 249 2.64 -11.79 -10.81
C ARG A 249 2.95 -11.18 -9.44
N VAL A 250 2.56 -9.93 -9.23
CA VAL A 250 2.74 -9.21 -7.97
C VAL A 250 1.53 -9.43 -7.07
N VAL A 251 1.76 -9.73 -5.80
CA VAL A 251 0.67 -9.85 -4.81
C VAL A 251 0.79 -8.94 -3.59
N GLY A 252 1.93 -8.28 -3.45
CA GLY A 252 2.21 -7.24 -2.46
C GLY A 252 3.37 -6.37 -2.95
N GLN A 253 3.33 -5.06 -2.71
CA GLN A 253 4.38 -4.10 -3.03
C GLN A 253 4.45 -2.97 -2.03
N ASP A 254 5.68 -2.68 -1.60
CA ASP A 254 6.04 -1.59 -0.73
C ASP A 254 6.43 -0.29 -1.46
N THR A 255 6.24 0.83 -0.77
CA THR A 255 6.63 2.19 -1.17
C THR A 255 5.95 2.66 -2.46
N VAL A 256 6.25 3.88 -2.90
CA VAL A 256 6.09 4.26 -4.30
C VAL A 256 6.98 5.45 -4.61
N ASP A 257 7.55 5.49 -5.82
CA ASP A 257 7.97 6.72 -6.48
C ASP A 257 7.47 6.71 -7.92
N MET A 258 7.15 7.88 -8.47
CA MET A 258 6.66 8.01 -9.82
C MET A 258 7.18 9.30 -10.47
N THR A 259 7.57 9.22 -11.73
CA THR A 259 7.92 10.40 -12.54
C THR A 259 7.53 10.17 -13.99
N PRO A 260 7.17 11.22 -14.75
CA PRO A 260 7.16 11.17 -16.20
C PRO A 260 8.55 10.76 -16.73
N TYR A 261 8.59 9.88 -17.72
CA TYR A 261 9.78 9.49 -18.45
C TYR A 261 9.42 8.96 -19.84
N LYS A 262 9.97 9.57 -20.89
CA LYS A 262 9.82 9.22 -22.31
C LYS A 262 8.35 9.04 -22.73
N GLY A 263 7.51 10.00 -22.32
CA GLY A 263 6.07 10.02 -22.65
C GLY A 263 5.22 9.01 -21.88
N ARG A 264 5.76 8.40 -20.82
CA ARG A 264 5.06 7.48 -19.92
C ARG A 264 5.21 7.94 -18.48
N LEU A 265 4.42 7.37 -17.58
CA LEU A 265 4.71 7.43 -16.15
C LEU A 265 5.55 6.21 -15.79
N PHE A 266 6.72 6.42 -15.20
CA PHE A 266 7.58 5.36 -14.68
C PHE A 266 7.34 5.23 -13.19
N TRP A 267 7.07 4.00 -12.75
CA TRP A 267 6.74 3.67 -11.37
C TRP A 267 7.85 2.82 -10.76
N LEU A 268 8.13 3.08 -9.49
CA LEU A 268 9.12 2.36 -8.70
C LEU A 268 8.51 1.93 -7.37
N TRP A 269 8.77 0.68 -7.00
CA TRP A 269 8.38 0.08 -5.73
C TRP A 269 9.57 -0.63 -5.09
N GLY A 270 9.52 -0.80 -3.78
CA GLY A 270 10.50 -1.57 -3.01
C GLY A 270 10.18 -3.07 -3.02
N ASP A 271 10.22 -3.64 -1.82
CA ASP A 271 9.95 -5.04 -1.54
C ASP A 271 8.63 -5.51 -2.19
N THR A 272 8.70 -6.61 -2.94
CA THR A 272 7.61 -7.07 -3.81
C THR A 272 7.33 -8.55 -3.60
N GLU A 273 6.16 -8.91 -3.07
CA GLU A 273 5.73 -10.29 -2.85
C GLU A 273 5.26 -10.97 -4.15
N ARG A 274 5.43 -12.30 -4.22
CA ARG A 274 5.02 -13.16 -5.34
C ARG A 274 4.11 -14.32 -4.88
N PRO A 275 3.24 -14.87 -5.73
CA PRO A 275 2.39 -16.02 -5.39
C PRO A 275 3.15 -17.29 -5.04
N SER A 276 4.26 -17.56 -5.72
CA SER A 276 4.89 -18.89 -5.74
C SER A 276 5.71 -19.21 -4.51
N TYR A 277 6.08 -18.21 -3.70
CA TYR A 277 6.87 -18.41 -2.49
C TYR A 277 6.90 -17.13 -1.61
N PRO A 278 7.03 -17.25 -0.27
CA PRO A 278 7.16 -16.13 0.66
C PRO A 278 8.36 -15.19 0.48
N LEU A 279 9.31 -15.50 -0.40
CA LEU A 279 10.40 -14.58 -0.76
C LEU A 279 10.13 -13.93 -2.11
N GLY A 280 10.19 -12.61 -2.11
CA GLY A 280 9.83 -11.72 -3.20
C GLY A 280 11.00 -11.26 -4.08
N ASN A 281 10.84 -10.09 -4.69
CA ASN A 281 11.95 -9.27 -5.18
C ASN A 281 12.23 -8.18 -4.13
N PHE A 282 13.48 -8.07 -3.70
CA PHE A 282 13.95 -7.11 -2.68
C PHE A 282 15.01 -6.13 -3.24
N LYS A 283 15.14 -6.07 -4.57
CA LYS A 283 16.10 -5.19 -5.27
C LYS A 283 15.39 -4.23 -6.23
N THR A 284 14.32 -3.63 -5.72
CA THR A 284 13.45 -2.69 -6.43
C THR A 284 12.68 -3.32 -7.59
N SER A 285 11.41 -2.95 -7.73
CA SER A 285 10.51 -3.32 -8.83
C SER A 285 10.03 -2.07 -9.57
N SER A 286 9.69 -2.20 -10.85
CA SER A 286 9.18 -1.08 -11.63
C SER A 286 8.12 -1.50 -12.64
N ALA A 287 7.31 -0.53 -13.04
CA ALA A 287 6.37 -0.63 -14.15
C ALA A 287 6.29 0.70 -14.89
N THR A 288 5.61 0.70 -16.03
CA THR A 288 5.17 1.92 -16.69
C THR A 288 3.66 1.96 -16.83
N SER A 289 3.08 3.14 -16.93
CA SER A 289 1.72 3.37 -17.40
C SER A 289 1.68 4.49 -18.43
N LEU A 290 0.61 4.54 -19.21
CA LEU A 290 0.35 5.68 -20.09
C LEU A 290 -0.13 6.88 -19.26
N VAL A 291 0.20 8.09 -19.73
CA VAL A 291 -0.22 9.33 -19.07
C VAL A 291 -1.73 9.53 -19.27
N PRO A 292 -2.49 9.93 -18.23
CA PRO A 292 -3.89 10.31 -18.40
C PRO A 292 -4.08 11.36 -19.49
N GLY A 293 -5.11 11.19 -20.33
CA GLY A 293 -5.32 12.03 -21.52
C GLY A 293 -4.41 11.72 -22.72
N GLN A 294 -3.43 10.83 -22.56
CA GLN A 294 -2.58 10.30 -23.64
C GLN A 294 -2.68 8.77 -23.74
N GLY A 295 -3.91 8.26 -23.61
CA GLY A 295 -4.22 6.83 -23.62
C GLY A 295 -4.19 6.15 -22.24
N GLY A 296 -3.67 6.83 -21.21
CA GLY A 296 -3.83 6.40 -19.82
C GLY A 296 -5.27 6.59 -19.33
N LEU A 297 -5.66 5.75 -18.36
CA LEU A 297 -6.95 5.85 -17.68
C LEU A 297 -7.07 7.16 -16.89
N ASP A 298 -8.30 7.58 -16.63
CA ASP A 298 -8.58 8.63 -15.65
C ASP A 298 -8.10 8.19 -14.25
N PRO A 299 -7.34 9.01 -13.49
CA PRO A 299 -6.82 8.65 -12.17
C PRO A 299 -7.91 8.36 -11.12
N SER A 300 -9.16 8.76 -11.34
CA SER A 300 -10.29 8.38 -10.49
C SER A 300 -10.84 6.99 -10.80
N VAL A 301 -10.39 6.36 -11.89
CA VAL A 301 -10.89 5.07 -12.41
C VAL A 301 -9.88 3.94 -12.21
N GLY A 302 -8.60 4.17 -12.52
CA GLY A 302 -7.58 3.12 -12.42
C GLY A 302 -6.23 3.53 -13.01
N VAL A 303 -5.23 2.64 -12.87
CA VAL A 303 -3.93 2.75 -13.53
C VAL A 303 -3.60 1.41 -14.19
N ASP A 304 -3.45 1.40 -15.51
CA ASP A 304 -3.00 0.21 -16.24
C ASP A 304 -1.47 0.09 -16.23
N LEU A 305 -0.97 -0.73 -15.30
CA LEU A 305 0.46 -0.99 -15.13
C LEU A 305 0.99 -2.03 -16.13
N THR A 306 2.15 -1.74 -16.69
CA THR A 306 2.98 -2.65 -17.48
C THR A 306 4.30 -2.88 -16.76
N TYR A 307 4.39 -3.98 -16.02
CA TYR A 307 5.59 -4.35 -15.26
C TYR A 307 6.74 -4.77 -16.17
N PHE A 308 7.95 -4.44 -15.73
CA PHE A 308 9.17 -5.10 -16.22
C PHE A 308 9.24 -6.48 -15.57
N VAL A 309 9.21 -7.55 -16.36
CA VAL A 309 9.11 -8.93 -15.86
C VAL A 309 10.29 -9.80 -16.28
N ASN A 310 10.58 -10.82 -15.49
CA ASN A 310 11.55 -11.87 -15.82
C ASN A 310 10.90 -12.99 -16.66
N SER A 311 11.65 -14.04 -16.99
CA SER A 311 11.19 -15.18 -17.79
C SER A 311 10.03 -15.97 -17.17
N SER A 312 9.83 -15.87 -15.85
CA SER A 312 8.68 -16.47 -15.17
C SER A 312 7.43 -15.57 -15.22
N GLY A 313 7.53 -14.36 -15.77
CA GLY A 313 6.45 -13.37 -15.78
C GLY A 313 6.28 -12.60 -14.47
N PHE A 314 7.19 -12.78 -13.50
CA PHE A 314 7.21 -12.01 -12.25
C PHE A 314 8.02 -10.72 -12.40
N SER A 315 7.62 -9.66 -11.71
CA SER A 315 8.36 -8.39 -11.61
C SER A 315 9.85 -8.64 -11.38
N LYS A 316 10.71 -8.17 -12.30
CA LYS A 316 12.15 -8.44 -12.26
C LYS A 316 12.86 -7.49 -11.29
N GLU A 317 14.07 -7.90 -10.87
CA GLU A 317 14.99 -7.01 -10.16
C GLU A 317 15.35 -5.81 -11.07
N MET A 318 15.08 -4.60 -10.61
CA MET A 318 15.39 -3.39 -11.37
C MET A 318 16.78 -2.87 -11.07
N PHE A 319 17.33 -3.14 -9.89
CA PHE A 319 18.72 -2.84 -9.55
C PHE A 319 19.47 -4.13 -9.18
N PRO A 320 19.78 -4.99 -10.18
CA PRO A 320 20.42 -6.27 -9.93
C PRO A 320 21.85 -6.08 -9.40
N ARG A 321 22.06 -6.48 -8.14
CA ARG A 321 23.37 -6.54 -7.49
C ARG A 321 23.60 -7.92 -6.90
N SER A 322 24.72 -8.56 -7.24
CA SER A 322 25.08 -9.88 -6.72
C SER A 322 25.66 -9.83 -5.30
N ASP A 323 26.18 -8.67 -4.89
CA ASP A 323 26.80 -8.40 -3.59
C ASP A 323 25.82 -7.85 -2.53
N ALA A 324 24.53 -7.79 -2.87
CA ALA A 324 23.48 -7.20 -2.04
C ALA A 324 22.24 -8.10 -1.96
N GLY A 325 21.70 -8.27 -0.76
CA GLY A 325 20.42 -8.96 -0.54
C GLY A 325 19.21 -8.03 -0.71
N LEU A 326 19.34 -6.77 -0.31
CA LEU A 326 18.29 -5.75 -0.40
C LEU A 326 18.84 -4.46 -1.00
N VAL A 327 18.10 -3.90 -1.95
CA VAL A 327 18.38 -2.59 -2.57
C VAL A 327 17.08 -1.81 -2.66
N TRP A 328 16.98 -0.76 -1.85
CA TRP A 328 15.86 0.19 -1.90
C TRP A 328 16.24 1.42 -2.69
N MET A 329 15.29 1.93 -3.45
CA MET A 329 15.44 3.14 -4.24
C MET A 329 14.35 4.14 -3.88
N ASN A 330 14.67 5.43 -3.96
CA ASN A 330 13.72 6.53 -3.79
C ASN A 330 14.07 7.69 -4.73
N THR A 331 13.42 8.85 -4.57
CA THR A 331 13.80 10.12 -5.21
C THR A 331 13.90 9.98 -6.74
N LEU A 332 12.93 9.27 -7.32
CA LEU A 332 12.90 9.00 -8.75
C LEU A 332 12.58 10.29 -9.51
N VAL A 333 13.41 10.66 -10.48
CA VAL A 333 13.19 11.88 -11.27
C VAL A 333 13.76 11.75 -12.68
N SER A 334 13.08 12.35 -13.65
CA SER A 334 13.60 12.53 -15.00
C SER A 334 14.25 13.90 -15.20
N LEU A 335 15.41 13.88 -15.86
CA LEU A 335 16.24 15.04 -16.16
C LEU A 335 16.52 15.11 -17.66
N GLU A 336 16.62 16.32 -18.20
CA GLU A 336 17.16 16.54 -19.53
C GLU A 336 18.69 16.57 -19.47
N ASP A 337 19.34 15.84 -20.37
CA ASP A 337 20.79 15.76 -20.52
C ASP A 337 21.16 15.64 -22.00
N ASN A 338 21.81 16.68 -22.55
CA ASN A 338 22.23 16.76 -23.95
C ASN A 338 21.13 16.42 -24.98
N GLY A 339 19.90 16.90 -24.74
CA GLY A 339 18.74 16.66 -25.61
C GLY A 339 18.09 15.28 -25.46
N SER A 340 18.51 14.49 -24.47
CA SER A 340 17.88 13.21 -24.11
C SER A 340 17.36 13.25 -22.68
N GLU A 341 16.26 12.55 -22.42
CA GLU A 341 15.75 12.37 -21.06
C GLU A 341 16.50 11.22 -20.37
N ARG A 342 16.95 11.43 -19.14
CA ARG A 342 17.61 10.44 -18.29
C ARG A 342 16.81 10.26 -17.01
N LEU A 343 16.59 9.01 -16.63
CA LEU A 343 15.91 8.64 -15.38
C LEU A 343 16.94 8.29 -14.31
N ILE A 344 16.83 8.92 -13.15
CA ILE A 344 17.71 8.67 -12.00
C ILE A 344 16.89 8.45 -10.73
N GLY A 345 17.51 7.86 -9.71
CA GLY A 345 16.92 7.71 -8.37
C GLY A 345 18.01 7.53 -7.32
N SER A 346 17.72 7.85 -6.06
CA SER A 346 18.61 7.53 -4.96
C SER A 346 18.50 6.04 -4.62
N TYR A 347 19.55 5.46 -4.04
CA TYR A 347 19.53 4.07 -3.57
C TYR A 347 20.23 3.88 -2.23
N ALA A 348 19.85 2.82 -1.55
CA ALA A 348 20.54 2.27 -0.39
C ALA A 348 20.62 0.75 -0.50
N VAL A 349 21.84 0.22 -0.41
CA VAL A 349 22.10 -1.20 -0.17
C VAL A 349 21.98 -1.44 1.32
N LEU A 350 21.14 -2.38 1.75
CA LEU A 350 21.00 -2.70 3.17
C LEU A 350 21.82 -3.91 3.57
N ARG A 351 22.57 -3.77 4.67
CA ARG A 351 23.33 -4.84 5.33
C ARG A 351 23.09 -4.73 6.83
N GLY A 352 22.58 -5.78 7.48
CA GLY A 352 22.38 -5.79 8.94
C GLY A 352 21.63 -4.54 9.44
N GLN A 353 22.26 -3.73 10.30
CA GLN A 353 21.70 -2.48 10.84
C GLN A 353 21.67 -1.29 9.85
N ALA A 354 21.54 -1.53 8.55
CA ALA A 354 21.38 -0.50 7.50
C ALA A 354 22.60 0.43 7.26
N ASP A 355 23.83 -0.05 7.54
CA ASP A 355 25.11 0.65 7.30
C ASP A 355 25.71 0.40 5.90
N GLY A 356 24.89 0.07 4.91
CA GLY A 356 25.38 -0.23 3.56
C GLY A 356 25.59 1.00 2.67
N GLU A 357 26.07 0.74 1.46
CA GLU A 357 26.34 1.74 0.43
C GLU A 357 25.09 2.55 0.08
N ARG A 358 25.23 3.87 -0.09
CA ARG A 358 24.16 4.77 -0.53
C ARG A 358 24.65 5.64 -1.68
N GLY A 359 23.76 6.07 -2.55
CA GLY A 359 24.15 6.88 -3.69
C GLY A 359 23.01 7.24 -4.63
N MET A 360 23.37 7.64 -5.84
CA MET A 360 22.48 7.86 -6.96
C MET A 360 22.67 6.76 -8.00
N ALA A 361 21.58 6.33 -8.62
CA ALA A 361 21.52 5.37 -9.71
C ALA A 361 20.93 6.01 -10.96
N ILE A 362 21.25 5.44 -12.12
CA ILE A 362 20.77 5.86 -13.42
C ILE A 362 20.17 4.67 -14.17
N PHE A 363 19.04 4.89 -14.83
CA PHE A 363 18.37 3.87 -15.62
C PHE A 363 19.07 3.70 -16.98
N ASN A 364 19.35 2.45 -17.33
CA ASN A 364 19.85 2.05 -18.63
C ASN A 364 18.69 1.53 -19.47
N ASP A 365 18.29 2.27 -20.51
CA ASP A 365 17.17 1.91 -21.38
C ASP A 365 17.40 0.62 -22.19
N THR A 366 18.66 0.22 -22.39
CA THR A 366 18.98 -0.98 -23.18
C THR A 366 18.77 -2.25 -22.38
N THR A 367 19.20 -2.24 -21.12
CA THR A 367 19.07 -3.39 -20.21
C THR A 367 17.79 -3.34 -19.38
N GLU A 368 17.11 -2.19 -19.36
CA GLU A 368 15.96 -1.87 -18.52
C GLU A 368 16.25 -2.13 -17.04
N THR A 369 17.40 -1.64 -16.57
CA THR A 369 17.85 -1.77 -15.18
C THR A 369 18.56 -0.49 -14.73
N PHE A 370 18.61 -0.27 -13.42
CA PHE A 370 19.42 0.77 -12.81
C PHE A 370 20.86 0.31 -12.60
N GLU A 371 21.79 1.24 -12.77
CA GLU A 371 23.22 1.10 -12.46
C GLU A 371 23.69 2.26 -11.59
N THR A 372 24.76 2.06 -10.82
CA THR A 372 25.30 3.12 -9.95
C THR A 372 25.80 4.30 -10.78
N LEU A 373 25.31 5.50 -10.47
CA LEU A 373 25.76 6.76 -11.04
C LEU A 373 26.85 7.41 -10.16
N THR A 374 26.59 7.51 -8.85
CA THR A 374 27.50 8.10 -7.86
C THR A 374 27.28 7.43 -6.51
N VAL A 375 28.35 7.20 -5.75
CA VAL A 375 28.30 6.69 -4.36
C VAL A 375 28.56 7.85 -3.40
N PHE A 376 27.81 7.92 -2.29
CA PHE A 376 28.01 8.93 -1.25
C PHE A 376 29.15 8.53 -0.29
N GLY A 377 30.01 9.50 0.04
CA GLY A 377 31.14 9.35 0.94
C GLY A 377 30.89 9.88 2.36
N PRO A 378 31.79 9.61 3.32
CA PRO A 378 31.65 10.05 4.72
C PRO A 378 31.60 11.57 4.94
N SER A 379 32.04 12.35 3.95
CA SER A 379 31.99 13.82 3.96
C SER A 379 30.68 14.40 3.43
N ASP A 380 29.84 13.59 2.81
CA ASP A 380 28.57 14.02 2.24
C ASP A 380 27.53 14.11 3.35
N ARG A 381 26.99 15.31 3.56
CA ARG A 381 26.11 15.61 4.71
C ARG A 381 24.63 15.46 4.42
N ILE A 382 24.29 15.19 3.15
CA ILE A 382 22.93 15.08 2.65
C ILE A 382 22.80 13.76 1.91
N VAL A 383 21.92 12.89 2.42
CA VAL A 383 21.51 11.65 1.75
C VAL A 383 20.08 11.82 1.28
N LEU A 384 19.83 11.62 -0.01
CA LEU A 384 18.50 11.78 -0.59
C LEU A 384 17.62 10.56 -0.27
N SER A 385 16.43 10.83 0.24
CA SER A 385 15.40 9.83 0.54
C SER A 385 14.03 10.48 0.42
N GLY A 386 13.04 9.71 -0.02
CA GLY A 386 11.66 10.18 -0.24
C GLY A 386 11.42 10.75 -1.64
N GLN A 387 10.30 11.49 -1.79
CA GLN A 387 9.74 11.85 -3.08
C GLN A 387 10.44 13.06 -3.72
N ALA A 388 10.55 13.07 -5.05
CA ALA A 388 11.14 14.17 -5.82
C ALA A 388 10.08 15.06 -6.46
N HIS A 389 10.27 16.38 -6.43
CA HIS A 389 9.46 17.34 -7.17
C HIS A 389 10.33 18.36 -7.90
N LYS A 390 10.17 18.47 -9.23
CA LYS A 390 10.97 19.37 -10.07
C LYS A 390 10.26 20.72 -10.22
N LYS A 391 10.94 21.82 -9.85
CA LYS A 391 10.45 23.20 -9.99
C LYS A 391 11.60 24.20 -10.09
N ASP A 392 11.48 25.19 -10.97
CA ASP A 392 12.41 26.34 -11.10
C ASP A 392 13.90 25.96 -11.21
N GLY A 393 14.20 24.92 -12.01
CA GLY A 393 15.59 24.46 -12.24
C GLY A 393 16.18 23.61 -11.11
N TYR A 394 15.39 23.28 -10.09
CA TYR A 394 15.77 22.42 -8.99
C TYR A 394 14.84 21.20 -8.88
N VAL A 395 15.37 20.14 -8.28
CA VAL A 395 14.59 19.01 -7.76
C VAL A 395 14.60 19.13 -6.24
N TYR A 396 13.41 19.27 -5.67
CA TYR A 396 13.18 19.25 -4.23
C TYR A 396 12.92 17.80 -3.78
N VAL A 397 13.54 17.39 -2.68
CA VAL A 397 13.41 16.05 -2.11
C VAL A 397 12.66 16.14 -0.79
N ASN A 398 11.59 15.36 -0.67
CA ASN A 398 10.62 15.42 0.41
C ASN A 398 10.82 14.24 1.37
N CYS A 399 11.25 14.51 2.61
CA CYS A 399 11.14 13.55 3.72
C CYS A 399 11.38 14.19 5.10
N PRO A 400 10.32 14.61 5.85
CA PRO A 400 8.93 14.75 5.39
C PRO A 400 8.67 16.05 4.61
N TYR A 401 9.49 17.08 4.82
CA TYR A 401 9.35 18.40 4.15
C TYR A 401 10.29 18.51 2.93
N PRO A 402 10.02 19.42 1.96
CA PRO A 402 10.91 19.72 0.83
C PRO A 402 12.17 20.51 1.23
N THR A 403 12.93 20.01 2.22
CA THR A 403 14.08 20.70 2.82
C THR A 403 15.39 20.51 2.08
N VAL A 404 15.43 19.61 1.11
CA VAL A 404 16.64 19.35 0.31
C VAL A 404 16.33 19.69 -1.13
N ARG A 405 17.28 20.34 -1.80
CA ARG A 405 17.20 20.59 -3.24
C ARG A 405 18.52 20.32 -3.94
N VAL A 406 18.42 19.88 -5.19
CA VAL A 406 19.55 19.63 -6.09
C VAL A 406 19.27 20.33 -7.41
N ARG A 407 20.30 20.90 -8.06
CA ARG A 407 20.11 21.44 -9.42
C ARG A 407 19.62 20.33 -10.34
N ALA A 408 18.61 20.62 -11.16
CA ALA A 408 17.96 19.64 -12.03
C ALA A 408 18.79 19.31 -13.28
N THR A 409 20.04 18.89 -13.08
CA THR A 409 20.97 18.44 -14.13
C THR A 409 21.67 17.16 -13.68
N LEU A 410 22.08 16.32 -14.64
CA LEU A 410 22.77 15.07 -14.32
C LEU A 410 24.06 15.33 -13.51
N SER A 411 24.84 16.34 -13.90
CA SER A 411 26.05 16.77 -13.18
C SER A 411 25.77 17.28 -11.75
N GLY A 412 24.60 17.87 -11.51
CA GLY A 412 24.15 18.28 -10.19
C GLY A 412 24.01 17.07 -9.27
N PHE A 413 23.33 16.03 -9.74
CA PHE A 413 23.16 14.78 -8.98
C PHE A 413 24.44 13.95 -8.83
N GLN A 414 25.42 14.10 -9.72
CA GLN A 414 26.72 13.42 -9.58
C GLN A 414 27.62 14.04 -8.50
N ASN A 415 27.30 15.23 -7.98
CA ASN A 415 28.12 15.97 -7.03
C ASN A 415 27.39 16.23 -5.70
N PRO A 416 27.42 15.28 -4.75
CA PRO A 416 26.72 15.39 -3.46
C PRO A 416 27.13 16.61 -2.63
N SER A 417 28.37 17.12 -2.80
CA SER A 417 28.84 18.33 -2.12
C SER A 417 28.09 19.61 -2.52
N GLN A 418 27.33 19.57 -3.63
CA GLN A 418 26.53 20.68 -4.13
C GLN A 418 25.06 20.56 -3.76
N TYR A 419 24.65 19.48 -3.10
CA TYR A 419 23.28 19.36 -2.59
C TYR A 419 23.07 20.42 -1.51
N GLU A 420 21.90 21.04 -1.50
CA GLU A 420 21.58 22.11 -0.56
C GLU A 420 20.45 21.65 0.37
N ALA A 421 20.60 21.92 1.66
CA ALA A 421 19.51 21.79 2.63
C ALA A 421 19.09 23.17 3.15
N PHE A 422 17.79 23.38 3.34
CA PHE A 422 17.26 24.53 4.06
C PHE A 422 17.39 24.27 5.57
N THR A 423 18.41 24.87 6.18
CA THR A 423 18.82 24.51 7.54
C THR A 423 19.40 25.70 8.30
N CYS A 424 19.27 25.67 9.63
CA CYS A 424 19.89 26.65 10.51
C CYS A 424 21.29 26.26 10.98
N LEU A 425 21.80 25.06 10.66
CA LEU A 425 23.16 24.66 11.00
C LEU A 425 24.20 25.55 10.29
N LYS A 426 25.42 25.65 10.84
CA LYS A 426 26.54 26.31 10.13
C LYS A 426 26.83 25.59 8.82
N ALA A 427 27.23 26.34 7.79
CA ALA A 427 27.47 25.77 6.47
C ALA A 427 28.59 24.70 6.50
N GLY A 428 28.37 23.58 5.80
CA GLY A 428 29.31 22.47 5.70
C GLY A 428 29.30 21.48 6.89
N THR A 429 28.47 21.70 7.91
CA THR A 429 28.46 20.86 9.11
C THR A 429 27.41 19.76 9.04
N ALA A 430 27.70 18.66 9.75
CA ALA A 430 26.75 17.60 10.04
C ALA A 430 25.91 17.95 11.26
N TYR A 431 24.71 17.37 11.38
CA TYR A 431 24.02 17.31 12.67
C TYR A 431 24.82 16.44 13.65
N GLN A 432 25.05 16.94 14.87
CA GLN A 432 25.83 16.27 15.93
C GLN A 432 25.09 16.26 17.27
N GLY A 433 23.76 16.19 17.27
CA GLY A 433 22.98 16.21 18.51
C GLY A 433 23.17 17.52 19.26
N ALA A 434 23.43 17.43 20.57
CA ALA A 434 23.66 18.58 21.45
C ALA A 434 24.94 19.37 21.13
N ASP A 435 25.87 18.80 20.35
CA ASP A 435 27.11 19.46 19.93
C ASP A 435 26.99 20.14 18.54
N SER A 436 25.78 20.19 17.99
CA SER A 436 25.54 20.80 16.68
C SER A 436 25.79 22.31 16.69
N GLU A 437 26.46 22.81 15.65
CA GLU A 437 26.70 24.25 15.49
C GLU A 437 25.56 24.92 14.71
N VAL A 438 24.80 25.79 15.38
CA VAL A 438 23.75 26.60 14.75
C VAL A 438 24.31 27.96 14.27
N HIS A 439 23.75 28.47 13.17
CA HIS A 439 24.09 29.77 12.60
C HIS A 439 23.14 30.84 13.14
N ARG A 440 23.69 31.82 13.85
CA ARG A 440 22.97 33.03 14.32
C ARG A 440 23.58 34.29 13.72
N ASP A 441 22.74 35.29 13.47
CA ASP A 441 23.17 36.61 12.99
C ASP A 441 23.74 37.48 14.13
N ALA A 442 24.17 38.71 13.79
CA ALA A 442 24.70 39.66 14.77
C ALA A 442 23.69 40.09 15.85
N ASN A 443 22.38 39.89 15.61
CA ASN A 443 21.30 40.15 16.56
C ASN A 443 20.87 38.88 17.30
N ASN A 444 21.67 37.81 17.23
CA ASN A 444 21.41 36.51 17.84
C ASN A 444 20.16 35.78 17.30
N ARG A 445 19.69 36.14 16.10
CA ARG A 445 18.55 35.49 15.43
C ARG A 445 19.03 34.28 14.64
N LEU A 446 18.26 33.20 14.66
CA LEU A 446 18.57 31.97 13.93
C LEU A 446 18.48 32.20 12.42
N VAL A 447 19.48 31.74 11.66
CA VAL A 447 19.58 31.97 10.21
C VAL A 447 19.26 30.70 9.42
N TRP A 448 18.01 30.62 8.93
CA TRP A 448 17.53 29.60 8.00
C TRP A 448 17.82 29.98 6.56
N GLN A 449 18.62 29.18 5.86
CA GLN A 449 19.01 29.40 4.47
C GLN A 449 19.32 28.06 3.79
N TRP A 450 19.25 28.04 2.46
CA TRP A 450 19.81 26.96 1.65
C TRP A 450 21.34 26.95 1.78
N LYS A 451 21.90 25.83 2.26
CA LYS A 451 23.34 25.67 2.49
C LYS A 451 23.83 24.39 1.83
N ALA A 452 24.87 24.51 1.01
CA ALA A 452 25.51 23.37 0.37
C ALA A 452 26.15 22.44 1.41
N ASN A 453 26.10 21.14 1.15
CA ASN A 453 26.70 20.07 1.95
C ASN A 453 26.50 20.24 3.47
N THR A 454 25.29 20.60 3.89
CA THR A 454 24.94 20.82 5.30
C THR A 454 23.74 19.94 5.64
N SER A 455 23.75 19.27 6.79
CA SER A 455 22.66 18.33 7.11
C SER A 455 21.30 19.03 7.22
N PRO A 456 20.23 18.42 6.66
CA PRO A 456 18.87 18.83 6.97
C PRO A 456 18.53 18.50 8.43
N LEU A 457 17.47 19.11 8.94
CA LEU A 457 16.92 18.82 10.27
C LEU A 457 15.52 18.23 10.14
N ASN A 458 15.24 17.16 10.87
CA ASN A 458 13.89 16.66 11.10
C ASN A 458 13.37 17.05 12.49
N ASP A 459 12.09 16.75 12.77
CA ASP A 459 11.43 17.15 14.02
C ASP A 459 12.14 16.59 15.27
N THR A 460 12.57 15.33 15.25
CA THR A 460 13.30 14.69 16.36
C THR A 460 14.66 15.37 16.62
N GLN A 461 15.39 15.71 15.55
CA GLN A 461 16.65 16.44 15.63
C GLN A 461 16.42 17.85 16.16
N TRP A 462 15.36 18.53 15.69
CA TRP A 462 14.97 19.84 16.17
C TRP A 462 14.66 19.83 17.68
N GLU A 463 13.86 18.87 18.16
CA GLU A 463 13.57 18.71 19.59
C GLU A 463 14.85 18.51 20.41
N THR A 464 15.84 17.79 19.87
CA THR A 464 17.13 17.60 20.54
C THR A 464 17.87 18.94 20.69
N LEU A 465 17.87 19.78 19.65
CA LEU A 465 18.48 21.12 19.72
C LEU A 465 17.75 22.04 20.71
N VAL A 466 16.41 21.96 20.78
CA VAL A 466 15.60 22.69 21.77
C VAL A 466 15.96 22.25 23.19
N LYS A 467 16.01 20.94 23.45
CA LYS A 467 16.38 20.38 24.76
C LYS A 467 17.80 20.77 25.17
N ALA A 468 18.72 20.90 24.23
CA ALA A 468 20.08 21.36 24.46
C ALA A 468 20.20 22.89 24.65
N GLY A 469 19.12 23.66 24.48
CA GLY A 469 19.12 25.12 24.61
C GLY A 469 19.79 25.86 23.44
N LEU A 470 20.09 25.17 22.34
CA LEU A 470 20.72 25.76 21.15
C LEU A 470 19.76 26.59 20.31
N VAL A 471 18.47 26.24 20.34
CA VAL A 471 17.37 26.91 19.63
C VAL A 471 16.13 27.00 20.53
N ARG A 472 15.20 27.90 20.21
CA ARG A 472 13.87 27.95 20.84
C ARG A 472 12.84 27.30 19.92
N GLN A 473 11.82 26.66 20.50
CA GLN A 473 10.73 26.05 19.73
C GLN A 473 10.07 27.05 18.75
N SER A 474 9.90 28.31 19.17
CA SER A 474 9.35 29.39 18.33
C SER A 474 10.24 29.80 17.15
N GLU A 475 11.48 29.31 17.07
CA GLU A 475 12.40 29.56 15.95
C GLU A 475 12.30 28.49 14.85
N ALA A 476 11.40 27.50 15.02
CA ALA A 476 11.15 26.47 14.03
C ALA A 476 10.42 27.05 12.81
N TRP A 477 10.86 26.65 11.61
CA TRP A 477 10.21 27.01 10.35
C TRP A 477 9.05 26.06 9.98
N ASN A 478 9.01 24.88 10.62
CA ASN A 478 8.12 23.76 10.30
C ASN A 478 7.37 23.20 11.53
N TRP A 479 7.03 24.03 12.51
CA TRP A 479 6.27 23.60 13.70
C TRP A 479 4.80 23.37 13.33
N LEU A 480 4.51 22.18 12.81
CA LEU A 480 3.22 21.83 12.25
C LEU A 480 2.18 21.49 13.33
N CYS A 481 1.04 22.14 13.31
CA CYS A 481 -0.06 21.89 14.25
C CYS A 481 -1.37 21.50 13.54
N ASP A 482 -2.20 20.70 14.20
CA ASP A 482 -3.58 20.49 13.79
C ASP A 482 -4.33 21.83 13.82
N GLY A 483 -4.91 22.23 12.69
CA GLY A 483 -5.67 23.46 12.56
C GLY A 483 -6.94 23.52 13.42
N VAL A 484 -7.39 22.38 13.97
CA VAL A 484 -8.55 22.29 14.87
C VAL A 484 -8.14 22.24 16.34
N SER A 485 -7.32 21.27 16.74
CA SER A 485 -6.96 21.10 18.16
C SER A 485 -5.78 21.95 18.61
N GLY A 486 -4.92 22.38 17.69
CA GLY A 486 -3.64 23.04 17.98
C GLY A 486 -2.52 22.08 18.39
N ASP A 487 -2.78 20.77 18.43
CA ASP A 487 -1.78 19.76 18.80
C ASP A 487 -0.65 19.71 17.78
N HIS A 488 0.58 19.51 18.25
CA HIS A 488 1.74 19.33 17.38
C HIS A 488 1.64 18.02 16.59
N VAL A 489 1.89 18.08 15.28
CA VAL A 489 1.84 16.95 14.36
C VAL A 489 3.25 16.64 13.87
N VAL A 490 3.80 15.52 14.36
CA VAL A 490 5.12 15.05 13.94
C VAL A 490 4.97 14.14 12.72
N LEU A 491 5.68 14.45 11.64
CA LEU A 491 5.59 13.67 10.40
C LEU A 491 6.68 12.60 10.32
N ALA A 492 6.31 11.41 9.83
CA ALA A 492 7.21 10.30 9.52
C ALA A 492 7.80 10.42 8.10
N GLY A 493 6.98 10.91 7.17
CA GLY A 493 7.27 11.06 5.75
C GLY A 493 6.24 11.98 5.10
N GLY A 494 6.53 12.43 3.90
CA GLY A 494 5.65 13.34 3.18
C GLY A 494 6.08 13.58 1.75
N SER A 495 5.13 14.08 0.97
CA SER A 495 5.34 14.45 -0.42
C SER A 495 4.71 15.82 -0.66
N ALA A 496 5.50 16.75 -1.19
CA ALA A 496 5.05 18.11 -1.45
C ALA A 496 5.34 18.53 -2.90
N GLY A 497 4.47 19.39 -3.42
CA GLY A 497 4.62 19.97 -4.74
C GLY A 497 3.80 21.25 -4.87
N TYR A 498 4.15 22.07 -5.86
CA TYR A 498 3.39 23.29 -6.16
C TYR A 498 1.99 22.94 -6.69
N ASN A 499 0.97 23.63 -6.19
CA ASN A 499 -0.41 23.46 -6.61
C ASN A 499 -0.91 24.75 -7.30
N PRO A 500 -1.31 24.69 -8.59
CA PRO A 500 -1.72 25.89 -9.33
C PRO A 500 -3.14 26.39 -8.96
N TYR A 501 -3.98 25.59 -8.31
CA TYR A 501 -5.30 26.03 -7.86
C TYR A 501 -5.23 26.88 -6.59
N LYS A 502 -4.35 26.50 -5.65
CA LYS A 502 -4.11 27.24 -4.40
C LYS A 502 -2.95 28.23 -4.49
N GLU A 503 -2.20 28.21 -5.60
CA GLU A 503 -1.02 29.03 -5.87
C GLU A 503 0.07 28.92 -4.79
N CYS A 504 0.16 27.77 -4.13
CA CYS A 504 1.06 27.51 -3.02
C CYS A 504 1.65 26.11 -3.11
N TRP A 505 2.64 25.82 -2.27
CA TRP A 505 3.07 24.45 -2.05
C TRP A 505 2.04 23.72 -1.19
N VAL A 506 1.72 22.49 -1.59
CA VAL A 506 0.85 21.58 -0.84
C VAL A 506 1.66 20.35 -0.49
N MET A 507 1.59 19.95 0.78
CA MET A 507 2.22 18.74 1.30
C MET A 507 1.15 17.77 1.78
N VAL A 508 1.27 16.51 1.35
CA VAL A 508 0.59 15.36 1.96
C VAL A 508 1.59 14.68 2.87
N GLY A 509 1.34 14.72 4.18
CA GLY A 509 2.23 14.22 5.22
C GLY A 509 1.61 13.07 5.99
N GLN A 510 2.41 12.06 6.30
CA GLN A 510 2.04 10.95 7.17
C GLN A 510 2.50 11.23 8.59
N GLN A 511 1.59 11.17 9.56
CA GLN A 511 1.93 11.36 10.97
C GLN A 511 2.57 10.10 11.58
N GLN A 512 3.58 10.29 12.42
CA GLN A 512 4.04 9.27 13.36
C GLN A 512 3.41 9.47 14.74
N PHE A 513 3.15 8.36 15.44
CA PHE A 513 2.62 8.34 16.81
C PHE A 513 1.30 9.12 16.97
N GLY A 514 0.42 9.04 15.95
CA GLY A 514 -0.96 9.51 16.03
C GLY A 514 -1.85 8.56 16.86
N ARG A 515 -3.15 8.51 16.54
CA ARG A 515 -4.04 7.50 17.17
C ARG A 515 -3.65 6.09 16.72
N SER A 516 -3.13 5.98 15.49
CA SER A 516 -2.34 4.86 15.02
C SER A 516 -0.86 5.26 14.91
N PHE A 517 0.05 4.29 14.90
CA PHE A 517 1.48 4.61 14.79
C PHE A 517 1.80 5.35 13.47
N LEU A 518 1.18 4.96 12.35
CA LEU A 518 1.48 5.44 11.00
C LEU A 518 0.26 5.43 10.05
N GLY A 519 -0.96 5.62 10.55
CA GLY A 519 -2.20 5.49 9.74
C GLY A 519 -2.94 6.81 9.48
N GLU A 520 -2.47 7.93 10.05
CA GLU A 520 -3.02 9.26 9.83
C GLU A 520 -2.29 10.02 8.73
N VAL A 521 -3.06 10.59 7.81
CA VAL A 521 -2.54 11.45 6.71
C VAL A 521 -3.11 12.85 6.86
N TRP A 522 -2.24 13.83 6.67
CA TRP A 522 -2.46 15.24 6.85
C TRP A 522 -2.15 16.00 5.57
N VAL A 523 -2.87 17.10 5.35
CA VAL A 523 -2.53 18.09 4.33
C VAL A 523 -2.10 19.38 4.99
N SER A 524 -1.00 19.95 4.50
CA SER A 524 -0.47 21.25 4.90
C SER A 524 -0.12 22.06 3.65
N ALA A 525 0.05 23.37 3.82
CA ALA A 525 0.43 24.27 2.74
C ALA A 525 1.38 25.37 3.22
N ALA A 526 2.18 25.87 2.29
CA ALA A 526 3.11 26.98 2.50
C ALA A 526 3.26 27.80 1.21
N PRO A 527 3.59 29.10 1.29
CA PRO A 527 3.81 29.93 0.10
C PRO A 527 5.03 29.47 -0.72
N SER A 528 6.03 28.88 -0.06
CA SER A 528 7.27 28.40 -0.66
C SER A 528 7.75 27.11 0.02
N PRO A 529 8.72 26.36 -0.55
CA PRO A 529 9.22 25.14 0.09
C PRO A 529 9.89 25.43 1.45
N GLU A 530 10.43 26.64 1.63
CA GLU A 530 10.98 27.16 2.89
C GLU A 530 9.93 27.44 3.98
N GLY A 531 8.65 27.19 3.71
CA GLY A 531 7.57 27.38 4.67
C GLY A 531 7.04 28.81 4.72
N PRO A 532 6.49 29.25 5.88
CA PRO A 532 6.38 28.48 7.11
C PRO A 532 5.35 27.35 7.00
N TRP A 533 5.68 26.15 7.49
CA TRP A 533 4.75 25.02 7.58
C TRP A 533 4.21 24.93 9.01
N THR A 534 3.01 25.45 9.25
CA THR A 534 2.50 25.63 10.63
C THR A 534 1.14 25.03 10.89
N LYS A 535 0.32 24.83 9.85
CA LYS A 535 -1.03 24.29 9.98
C LYS A 535 -1.23 23.07 9.10
N ALA A 536 -1.92 22.07 9.63
CA ALA A 536 -2.33 20.90 8.91
C ALA A 536 -3.79 20.54 9.20
N CYS A 537 -4.42 19.84 8.25
CA CYS A 537 -5.73 19.23 8.43
C CYS A 537 -5.64 17.73 8.14
N LYS A 538 -6.19 16.91 9.04
CA LYS A 538 -6.22 15.45 8.86
C LYS A 538 -7.25 15.08 7.81
N VAL A 539 -6.82 14.38 6.77
CA VAL A 539 -7.69 14.02 5.63
C VAL A 539 -8.03 12.53 5.57
N VAL A 540 -7.19 11.67 6.18
CA VAL A 540 -7.38 10.21 6.25
C VAL A 540 -6.97 9.69 7.63
N THR A 541 -7.71 8.69 8.12
CA THR A 541 -7.28 7.84 9.24
C THR A 541 -7.50 6.35 8.93
N HIS A 542 -6.53 5.52 9.30
CA HIS A 542 -6.60 4.06 9.36
C HIS A 542 -6.67 3.55 10.80
N TRP A 543 -7.30 4.34 11.67
CA TRP A 543 -7.59 3.97 13.05
C TRP A 543 -9.04 3.53 13.21
N SER A 544 -9.26 2.53 14.06
CA SER A 544 -10.55 2.20 14.67
C SER A 544 -10.34 1.80 16.13
N PRO A 545 -11.38 1.81 16.98
CA PRO A 545 -11.23 1.39 18.37
C PRO A 545 -10.78 -0.07 18.55
N GLN A 546 -11.05 -0.93 17.56
CA GLN A 546 -10.76 -2.36 17.64
C GLN A 546 -9.44 -2.75 16.96
N GLU A 547 -8.97 -1.93 16.02
CA GLU A 547 -7.87 -2.29 15.13
C GLU A 547 -7.25 -1.03 14.51
N THR A 548 -5.94 -1.03 14.32
CA THR A 548 -5.20 0.04 13.63
C THR A 548 -4.40 -0.56 12.48
N TYR A 549 -4.22 0.22 11.42
CA TYR A 549 -3.43 -0.19 10.26
C TYR A 549 -2.37 0.87 9.94
N THR A 550 -1.24 0.44 9.40
CA THR A 550 -0.23 1.36 8.88
C THR A 550 -0.59 1.75 7.46
N PHE A 551 -0.47 3.04 7.15
CA PHE A 551 -0.59 3.60 5.81
C PHE A 551 0.55 4.61 5.58
N TYR A 552 1.64 4.12 4.99
CA TYR A 552 2.93 4.83 5.00
C TYR A 552 3.55 5.04 3.63
N ASN A 553 4.64 5.82 3.59
CA ASN A 553 5.30 6.26 2.36
C ASN A 553 4.31 6.94 1.42
N VAL A 554 3.55 7.90 1.99
CA VAL A 554 2.53 8.62 1.23
C VAL A 554 3.15 9.46 0.13
N ALA A 555 2.64 9.32 -1.09
CA ALA A 555 3.11 10.03 -2.26
C ALA A 555 1.98 10.82 -2.90
N TYR A 556 2.17 12.13 -3.04
CA TYR A 556 1.32 13.01 -3.83
C TYR A 556 1.77 12.94 -5.30
N HIS A 557 0.81 12.84 -6.22
CA HIS A 557 1.04 12.77 -7.67
C HIS A 557 0.50 14.01 -8.39
N PRO A 558 1.29 15.09 -8.52
CA PRO A 558 0.91 16.27 -9.29
C PRO A 558 0.51 15.95 -10.74
N GLU A 559 1.07 14.89 -11.33
CA GLU A 559 0.80 14.41 -12.68
C GLU A 559 -0.64 13.91 -12.87
N PHE A 560 -1.33 13.60 -11.77
CA PHE A 560 -2.72 13.14 -11.77
C PHE A 560 -3.71 14.26 -11.44
N ASN A 561 -3.25 15.45 -11.11
CA ASN A 561 -4.12 16.55 -10.74
C ASN A 561 -5.14 16.87 -11.84
N GLN A 562 -6.38 17.09 -11.41
CA GLN A 562 -7.48 17.49 -12.27
C GLN A 562 -8.01 18.86 -11.85
N ASP A 563 -8.80 19.50 -12.71
CA ASP A 563 -9.42 20.79 -12.45
C ASP A 563 -8.40 21.86 -12.01
N ASN A 564 -7.29 21.99 -12.75
CA ASN A 564 -6.17 22.89 -12.44
C ASN A 564 -5.56 22.66 -11.05
N GLY A 565 -5.56 21.43 -10.53
CA GLY A 565 -5.03 21.11 -9.20
C GLY A 565 -6.03 21.24 -8.07
N ARG A 566 -7.31 21.52 -8.34
CA ARG A 566 -8.37 21.46 -7.32
C ARG A 566 -8.56 20.03 -6.80
N LEU A 567 -8.49 19.04 -7.68
CA LEU A 567 -8.51 17.63 -7.31
C LEU A 567 -7.09 17.09 -7.34
N ILE A 568 -6.60 16.63 -6.19
CA ILE A 568 -5.28 16.01 -6.05
C ILE A 568 -5.41 14.52 -5.71
N TYR A 569 -4.37 13.76 -6.04
CA TYR A 569 -4.31 12.31 -5.84
C TYR A 569 -3.07 11.96 -5.05
N PHE A 570 -3.22 11.05 -4.10
CA PHE A 570 -2.09 10.50 -3.35
C PHE A 570 -2.35 9.05 -2.99
N GLU A 571 -1.27 8.28 -2.89
CA GLU A 571 -1.32 6.90 -2.45
C GLU A 571 -0.38 6.66 -1.26
N GLY A 572 -0.40 5.44 -0.76
CA GLY A 572 0.51 4.98 0.28
C GLY A 572 0.37 3.47 0.48
N THR A 573 1.34 2.90 1.18
CA THR A 573 1.44 1.47 1.45
C THR A 573 0.57 1.10 2.64
N TYR A 574 -0.47 0.31 2.40
CA TYR A 574 -1.35 -0.23 3.44
C TYR A 574 -0.79 -1.57 3.95
N VAL A 575 -0.29 -1.62 5.19
CA VAL A 575 0.34 -2.84 5.76
C VAL A 575 0.13 -2.99 7.27
N THR A 576 0.17 -4.22 7.78
CA THR A 576 0.17 -4.51 9.23
C THR A 576 1.51 -4.29 9.94
N THR A 577 2.65 -4.40 9.23
CA THR A 577 4.01 -4.55 9.77
C THR A 577 4.35 -3.63 10.94
N TYR A 578 4.04 -2.33 10.85
CA TYR A 578 4.41 -1.35 11.88
C TYR A 578 3.31 -1.10 12.92
N SER A 579 2.08 -1.48 12.63
CA SER A 579 0.94 -1.32 13.55
C SER A 579 0.85 -2.43 14.60
N GLY A 580 1.58 -3.55 14.42
CA GLY A 580 1.45 -4.74 15.26
C GLY A 580 0.10 -5.44 15.10
N ASN A 581 -0.66 -5.10 14.06
CA ASN A 581 -1.97 -5.66 13.79
C ASN A 581 -1.84 -7.15 13.40
N PRO A 582 -2.44 -8.07 14.16
CA PRO A 582 -2.33 -9.51 13.88
C PRO A 582 -3.24 -9.98 12.74
N ASN A 583 -4.12 -9.12 12.21
CA ASN A 583 -5.16 -9.48 11.24
C ASN A 583 -4.91 -8.79 9.88
N PRO A 584 -3.97 -9.29 9.06
CA PRO A 584 -3.73 -8.70 7.76
C PRO A 584 -4.97 -8.82 6.86
N THR A 585 -5.33 -7.72 6.20
CA THR A 585 -6.50 -7.71 5.32
C THR A 585 -6.20 -8.50 4.04
N PRO A 586 -6.90 -9.60 3.75
CA PRO A 586 -6.65 -10.42 2.57
C PRO A 586 -6.62 -9.61 1.28
N ARG A 587 -5.64 -9.88 0.41
CA ARG A 587 -5.39 -9.18 -0.87
C ARG A 587 -4.92 -7.73 -0.76
N TYR A 588 -5.32 -7.00 0.29
CA TYR A 588 -4.99 -5.59 0.48
C TYR A 588 -3.70 -5.34 1.24
N ASP A 589 -3.38 -6.21 2.21
CA ASP A 589 -2.16 -6.06 3.00
C ASP A 589 -0.93 -6.00 2.10
N TYR A 590 -0.04 -5.06 2.43
CA TYR A 590 1.20 -4.78 1.73
C TYR A 590 1.01 -4.34 0.28
N ASN A 591 0.13 -3.36 0.03
CA ASN A 591 -0.13 -2.82 -1.31
C ASN A 591 -0.49 -1.34 -1.28
N GLN A 592 -0.51 -0.70 -2.45
CA GLN A 592 -0.76 0.73 -2.58
C GLN A 592 -2.25 1.07 -2.73
N VAL A 593 -2.76 1.96 -1.88
CA VAL A 593 -4.16 2.41 -1.93
C VAL A 593 -4.25 3.88 -2.32
N MET A 594 -5.01 4.17 -3.38
CA MET A 594 -5.19 5.51 -3.94
C MET A 594 -6.32 6.26 -3.24
N TYR A 595 -6.06 7.53 -2.93
CA TYR A 595 -7.01 8.50 -2.41
C TYR A 595 -7.08 9.73 -3.32
N ARG A 596 -8.24 10.38 -3.31
CA ARG A 596 -8.48 11.68 -3.94
C ARG A 596 -8.91 12.71 -2.91
N LEU A 597 -8.38 13.91 -3.01
CA LEU A 597 -8.78 15.04 -2.18
C LEU A 597 -9.21 16.23 -3.03
N ASP A 598 -10.32 16.84 -2.65
CA ASP A 598 -10.81 18.09 -3.21
C ASP A 598 -10.34 19.27 -2.35
N LEU A 599 -9.43 20.08 -2.87
CA LEU A 599 -8.86 21.22 -2.16
C LEU A 599 -9.85 22.38 -1.96
N SER A 600 -11.03 22.31 -2.57
CA SER A 600 -12.13 23.26 -2.31
C SER A 600 -13.04 22.84 -1.14
N ASP A 601 -12.78 21.69 -0.50
CA ASP A 601 -13.56 21.28 0.68
C ASP A 601 -13.41 22.33 1.80
N PRO A 602 -14.53 22.89 2.32
CA PRO A 602 -14.49 24.00 3.27
C PRO A 602 -13.81 23.65 4.60
N ARG A 603 -13.67 22.36 4.91
CA ARG A 603 -12.95 21.89 6.10
C ARG A 603 -11.45 22.15 6.01
N LEU A 604 -10.91 22.37 4.81
CA LEU A 604 -9.49 22.65 4.59
C LEU A 604 -9.15 24.14 4.64
N GLU A 605 -10.13 25.04 4.75
CA GLU A 605 -9.93 26.50 4.62
C GLU A 605 -8.90 27.06 5.62
N GLY A 606 -8.77 26.45 6.80
CA GLY A 606 -7.81 26.86 7.82
C GLY A 606 -6.34 26.57 7.50
N VAL A 607 -6.05 25.77 6.47
CA VAL A 607 -4.68 25.31 6.11
C VAL A 607 -3.99 26.24 5.12
N TRP A 608 -4.76 26.98 4.31
CA TRP A 608 -4.20 27.76 3.21
C TRP A 608 -3.47 29.03 3.71
N PRO A 609 -2.31 29.39 3.14
CA PRO A 609 -1.66 30.66 3.42
C PRO A 609 -2.59 31.84 3.10
N ARG A 610 -2.62 32.87 3.93
CA ARG A 610 -3.37 34.10 3.65
C ARG A 610 -2.47 35.12 2.97
N ALA A 611 -3.06 36.02 2.19
CA ALA A 611 -2.34 37.13 1.60
C ALA A 611 -1.73 38.01 2.72
N GLY A 612 -0.40 37.99 2.83
CA GLY A 612 0.37 38.72 3.84
C GLY A 612 1.00 37.88 4.96
N ASP A 613 0.81 36.55 4.94
CA ASP A 613 1.53 35.58 5.80
C ASP A 613 2.98 35.35 5.36
#